data_AF-A0A2J5N8Y3-F1
#
_entry.id   AF-A0A2J5N8Y3-F1
#
_cell.length_a   1.000
_cell.length_b   1.000
_cell.length_c   1.000
_cell.angle_alpha   90.00
_cell.angle_beta   90.00
_cell.angle_gamma   90.00
#
_symmetry.space_group_name_H-M   'P 1'
#
loop_
_entity.id
_entity.type
_entity.pdbx_description
1 polymer ?
#
loop_
_entity_poly.entity_id
_entity_poly.type
_entity_poly.pdbx_seq_one_letter_code
_entity_poly.pdbx_strand_id
1 'polypeptide(L)' 'EQNAEEMAGFTLRHQQQLAYPMQLNGSEAEALLQMTPFAWRAKPPVREALRQQVGFDCQTDFAIHCWQRDA' A
#
# COMPACT_ATOMS: atom_id res chain seq x y z
N GLU A 1 -3.08 16.86 6.32
CA GLU A 1 -3.58 17.68 5.21
C GLU A 1 -3.57 16.81 3.96
N GLN A 2 -4.70 16.64 3.27
CA GLN A 2 -4.70 16.03 1.94
C GLN A 2 -4.28 17.11 0.96
N ASN A 3 -3.02 17.05 0.49
CA ASN A 3 -2.61 17.83 -0.66
C ASN A 3 -3.40 17.29 -1.85
N ALA A 4 -4.36 18.07 -2.35
CA ALA A 4 -4.94 17.82 -3.65
C ALA A 4 -3.82 18.10 -4.67
N GLU A 5 -3.19 17.04 -5.16
CA GLU A 5 -2.22 17.17 -6.24
C GLU A 5 -2.88 17.87 -7.42
N GLU A 6 -2.24 18.89 -7.98
CA GLU A 6 -2.74 19.60 -9.16
C GLU A 6 -1.98 19.14 -10.39
N MET A 7 -2.71 18.81 -11.47
CA MET A 7 -2.12 18.35 -12.73
C MET A 7 -2.56 19.27 -13.87
N ALA A 8 -1.64 20.13 -14.33
CA ALA A 8 -1.94 21.15 -15.34
C ALA A 8 -2.47 20.54 -16.65
N GLY A 9 -3.54 21.12 -17.20
CA GLY A 9 -4.23 20.63 -18.40
C GLY A 9 -5.13 19.41 -18.16
N PHE A 10 -5.39 19.06 -16.90
CA PHE A 10 -6.33 18.02 -16.51
C PHE A 10 -7.25 18.52 -15.41
N THR A 11 -8.52 18.13 -15.51
CA THR A 11 -9.52 18.30 -14.47
C THR A 11 -9.71 16.99 -13.71
N LEU A 12 -9.62 17.04 -12.38
CA LEU A 12 -9.97 15.91 -11.52
C LEU A 12 -11.47 15.63 -11.61
N ARG A 13 -11.84 14.42 -12.04
CA ARG A 13 -13.24 14.00 -12.18
C ARG A 13 -13.74 13.19 -11.01
N HIS A 14 -12.87 12.41 -10.40
CA HIS A 14 -13.25 11.52 -9.31
C HIS A 14 -12.09 11.26 -8.36
N GLN A 15 -12.41 11.17 -7.08
CA GLN A 15 -11.51 10.73 -6.03
C GLN A 15 -12.19 9.64 -5.22
N GLN A 16 -11.46 8.58 -4.93
CA GLN A 16 -11.93 7.48 -4.11
C GLN A 16 -10.81 7.01 -3.17
N GLN A 17 -11.17 6.85 -1.90
CA GLN A 17 -10.37 6.06 -0.97
C GLN A 17 -10.87 4.61 -1.00
N LEU A 18 -9.96 3.66 -1.16
CA LEU A 18 -10.27 2.24 -1.12
C LEU A 18 -9.38 1.56 -0.08
N ALA A 19 -9.99 1.23 1.06
CA ALA A 19 -9.33 0.51 2.14
C ALA A 19 -10.01 -0.84 2.37
N TYR A 20 -9.21 -1.89 2.55
CA TYR A 20 -9.71 -3.22 2.90
C TYR A 20 -8.65 -4.01 3.69
N PRO A 21 -9.10 -4.93 4.58
CA PRO A 21 -8.19 -5.84 5.26
C PRO A 21 -7.74 -6.97 4.32
N MET A 22 -6.54 -7.48 4.55
CA MET A 22 -5.96 -8.65 3.91
C MET A 22 -5.47 -9.62 4.97
N GLN A 23 -5.60 -10.90 4.68
CA GLN A 23 -4.95 -11.97 5.43
C GLN A 23 -3.93 -12.62 4.52
N LEU A 24 -2.67 -12.54 4.94
CA LEU A 24 -1.53 -13.10 4.23
C LEU A 24 -0.96 -14.25 5.05
N ASN A 25 -0.44 -15.28 4.39
CA ASN A 25 0.43 -16.22 5.08
C ASN A 25 1.81 -15.60 5.32
N GLY A 26 2.62 -16.21 6.18
CA GLY A 26 3.92 -15.63 6.55
C GLY A 26 4.88 -15.43 5.37
N SER A 27 4.83 -16.28 4.34
CA SER A 27 5.67 -16.12 3.14
C SER A 27 5.23 -14.93 2.28
N GLU A 28 3.92 -14.71 2.14
CA GLU A 28 3.35 -13.55 1.45
C GLU A 28 3.64 -12.25 2.21
N ALA A 29 3.51 -12.27 3.53
CA ALA A 29 3.81 -11.13 4.38
C ALA A 29 5.30 -10.74 4.31
N GLU A 30 6.21 -11.72 4.32
CA GLU A 30 7.64 -11.45 4.13
C GLU A 30 7.91 -10.87 2.74
N ALA A 31 7.33 -11.46 1.69
CA ALA A 31 7.49 -10.98 0.32
C ALA A 31 7.00 -9.54 0.18
N LEU A 32 5.82 -9.22 0.74
CA LEU A 32 5.29 -7.86 0.78
C LEU A 32 6.25 -6.90 1.50
N LEU A 33 6.78 -7.28 2.66
CA LEU A 33 7.75 -6.48 3.41
C LEU A 33 9.00 -6.17 2.57
N GLN A 34 9.53 -7.14 1.81
CA GLN A 34 10.71 -6.92 0.95
C GLN A 34 10.47 -5.92 -0.18
N MET A 35 9.22 -5.75 -0.62
CA MET A 35 8.84 -4.77 -1.65
C MET A 35 8.60 -3.36 -1.08
N THR A 36 8.78 -3.17 0.23
CA THR A 36 8.61 -1.85 0.88
C THR A 36 9.94 -1.12 1.07
N PRO A 37 9.94 0.23 1.10
CA PRO A 37 11.12 1.02 1.44
C PRO A 37 11.72 0.73 2.84
N PHE A 38 10.97 0.04 3.71
CA PHE A 38 11.38 -0.26 5.09
C PHE A 38 12.00 -1.65 5.26
N ALA A 39 12.09 -2.45 4.19
CA ALA A 39 12.63 -3.81 4.23
C ALA A 39 13.99 -3.91 4.95
N TRP A 40 14.87 -2.94 4.72
CA TRP A 40 16.22 -2.90 5.32
C TRP A 40 16.22 -2.69 6.84
N ARG A 41 15.14 -2.15 7.41
CA ARG A 41 15.01 -1.95 8.86
C ARG A 41 14.60 -3.25 9.58
N ALA A 42 14.09 -4.24 8.86
CA ALA A 42 13.65 -5.50 9.44
C ALA A 42 14.87 -6.39 9.75
N LYS A 43 15.23 -6.46 11.04
CA LYS A 43 16.28 -7.37 11.53
C LYS A 43 15.91 -8.83 11.23
N PRO A 44 16.89 -9.74 11.08
CA PRO A 44 16.63 -11.16 10.78
C PRO A 44 15.57 -11.83 11.69
N PRO A 45 15.53 -11.61 13.02
CA PRO A 45 14.51 -12.22 13.86
C PRO A 45 13.07 -11.79 13.53
N VAL A 46 12.88 -10.54 13.09
CA VAL A 46 11.56 -10.01 12.72
C VAL A 46 11.07 -10.67 11.43
N ARG A 47 11.97 -10.85 10.46
CA ARG A 47 11.65 -11.52 9.20
C ARG A 47 11.30 -12.99 9.41
N GLU A 48 12.06 -13.67 10.27
CA GLU A 48 11.83 -15.08 10.59
C GLU A 48 10.50 -15.27 11.33
N ALA A 49 10.20 -14.40 12.30
CA ALA A 49 8.92 -14.41 13.00
C ALA A 49 7.74 -14.15 12.05
N LEU A 50 7.88 -13.19 11.12
CA LEU A 50 6.86 -12.90 10.11
C LEU A 50 6.63 -14.10 9.18
N ARG A 51 7.71 -14.75 8.72
CA ARG A 51 7.62 -15.94 7.86
C ARG A 51 6.92 -17.12 8.54
N GLN A 52 7.08 -17.26 9.86
CA GLN A 52 6.48 -18.35 10.64
C GLN A 52 5.02 -18.11 11.01
N GLN A 53 4.47 -16.91 10.74
CA GLN A 53 3.04 -16.67 10.98
C GLN A 53 2.16 -17.48 10.03
N VAL A 54 1.17 -18.14 10.61
CA VAL A 54 0.12 -18.85 9.86
C VAL A 54 -0.82 -17.86 9.17
N GLY A 55 -1.07 -16.72 9.81
CA GLY A 55 -1.84 -15.61 9.27
C GLY A 55 -1.30 -14.28 9.77
N PHE A 56 -1.21 -13.32 8.87
CA PHE A 56 -0.82 -11.94 9.10
C PHE A 56 -1.94 -11.04 8.59
N ASP A 57 -2.67 -10.42 9.51
CA ASP A 57 -3.67 -9.41 9.18
C ASP A 57 -2.97 -8.08 8.90
N CYS A 58 -3.23 -7.51 7.72
CA CYS A 58 -2.79 -6.17 7.38
C CYS A 58 -3.89 -5.41 6.63
N GLN A 59 -3.80 -4.09 6.61
CA GLN A 59 -4.73 -3.25 5.87
C GLN A 59 -4.02 -2.67 4.65
N THR A 60 -4.70 -2.70 3.51
CA THR A 60 -4.32 -1.90 2.35
C THR A 60 -5.19 -0.66 2.30
N ASP A 61 -4.58 0.44 1.87
CA ASP A 61 -5.25 1.71 1.71
C ASP A 61 -4.76 2.40 0.43
N PHE A 62 -5.66 2.59 -0.53
CA PHE A 62 -5.39 3.24 -1.81
C PHE A 62 -6.12 4.57 -1.91
N ALA A 63 -5.41 5.60 -2.37
CA ALA A 63 -6.01 6.84 -2.86
C ALA A 63 -6.03 6.80 -4.39
N ILE A 64 -7.23 6.75 -4.97
CA ILE A 64 -7.45 6.64 -6.42
C ILE A 64 -7.98 7.98 -6.94
N HIS A 65 -7.27 8.60 -7.88
CA HIS A 65 -7.66 9.84 -8.55
C HIS A 65 -7.87 9.60 -10.05
N CYS A 66 -9.03 9.98 -10.58
CA CYS A 66 -9.34 9.91 -12.00
C CYS A 66 -9.33 11.32 -12.62
N TRP A 67 -8.42 11.52 -13.56
CA TRP A 67 -8.21 12.80 -14.23
C TRP A 67 -8.65 12.74 -15.68
N GLN A 68 -9.29 13.80 -16.14
CA GLN A 68 -9.65 13.97 -17.55
C GLN A 68 -8.87 15.15 -18.12
N ARG A 69 -8.26 14.97 -19.30
CA ARG A 69 -7.58 16.05 -20.00
C ARG A 69 -8.58 17.13 -20.43
N ASP A 70 -8.20 18.38 -20.25
CA ASP A 70 -8.98 19.53 -20.72
C ASP A 70 -8.96 19.60 -22.26
N ALA A 71 -9.97 20.25 -22.83
CA ALA A 71 -10.15 20.37 -24.29
C ALA A 71 -9.11 21.29 -24.94
#